data_AF-R7SWY4-F1
#
_entry.id   AF-R7SWY4-F1
#
_cell.length_a   1.000
_cell.length_b   1.000
_cell.length_c   1.000
_cell.angle_alpha   90.00
_cell.angle_beta   90.00
_cell.angle_gamma   90.00
#
_symmetry.space_group_name_H-M   'P 1'
#
loop_
_entity.id
_entity.type
_entity.pdbx_description
1 polymer ?
#
loop_
_entity_poly.entity_id
_entity_poly.type
_entity_poly.pdbx_seq_one_letter_code
_entity_poly.pdbx_strand_id
1 'polypeptide(L)'
;MVSPSGKVDPELGKELDRLLEDSSLEESEPGTHQAAGNVITRTWRRLLLRFAICTSLTLVALYLILSRPRESHPSGPRCYLGSVPKDVPPYGPGECFDHINWTTIDLPDSETTGLLHAHAFVDLPLNATKELSFLNLGNMTHGAFRISQNGASDANVVIGIQAYYRDPEQFSKARICRLHPAEDKWGLGIYLIMQDLVQTPDVPDSDDSYNLKLTVNVVLPGTDDNGDLLPLQYVRTYLPHYNHWLGGLVDAIYIDPESIPKYSSTSSIPSVLPSSSTSFSSPASTTSARPKHLTHPPYRCVFPDNA
;
A
#
# COMPACT_ATOMS: atom_id res chain seq x y z
N MET A 1 -18.50 -25.86 18.80
CA MET A 1 -17.67 -26.34 17.67
C MET A 1 -16.40 -26.93 18.27
N VAL A 2 -16.17 -28.23 18.05
CA VAL A 2 -15.10 -29.02 18.69
C VAL A 2 -13.85 -28.94 17.80
N SER A 3 -12.71 -28.56 18.36
CA SER A 3 -11.43 -28.51 17.64
C SER A 3 -10.97 -29.91 17.24
N PRO A 4 -10.44 -30.11 16.01
CA PRO A 4 -9.95 -31.42 15.61
C PRO A 4 -8.62 -31.72 16.31
N SER A 5 -8.65 -32.81 17.06
CA SER A 5 -7.49 -33.44 17.70
C SER A 5 -6.47 -33.86 16.65
N GLY A 6 -5.26 -33.29 16.72
CA GLY A 6 -4.13 -33.66 15.87
C GLY A 6 -3.75 -35.13 16.07
N LYS A 7 -3.80 -35.90 14.98
CA LYS A 7 -3.15 -37.21 14.90
C LYS A 7 -1.65 -36.98 14.75
N VAL A 8 -0.90 -37.51 15.70
CA VAL A 8 0.57 -37.61 15.62
C VAL A 8 0.87 -38.82 14.75
N ASP A 9 1.49 -38.59 13.59
CA ASP A 9 1.90 -39.65 12.67
C ASP A 9 3.05 -40.48 13.29
N PRO A 10 2.88 -41.79 13.53
CA PRO A 10 3.87 -42.64 14.18
C PRO A 10 4.94 -43.20 13.21
N GLU A 11 4.99 -42.75 11.95
CA GLU A 11 5.91 -43.33 10.96
C GLU A 11 7.31 -42.70 10.92
N LEU A 12 7.53 -41.55 11.55
CA LEU A 12 8.85 -40.89 11.51
C LEU A 12 9.90 -41.53 12.45
N GLY A 13 9.50 -42.50 13.28
CA GLY A 13 10.39 -43.15 14.26
C GLY A 13 11.11 -44.41 13.78
N LYS A 14 10.73 -45.00 12.63
CA LYS A 14 11.26 -46.30 12.19
C LYS A 14 12.50 -46.22 11.28
N GLU A 15 12.85 -45.04 10.81
CA GLU A 15 13.96 -44.87 9.87
C GLU A 15 15.30 -44.57 10.56
N LEU A 16 15.27 -44.15 11.83
CA LEU A 16 16.49 -43.82 12.59
C LEU A 16 17.15 -45.06 13.24
N ASP A 17 16.38 -46.10 13.59
CA ASP A 17 16.94 -47.33 14.17
C ASP A 17 17.74 -48.15 13.16
N ARG A 18 17.39 -48.08 11.87
CA ARG A 18 18.12 -48.78 10.80
C ARG A 18 19.52 -48.24 10.53
N LEU A 19 19.83 -47.00 10.96
CA LEU A 19 21.16 -46.41 10.77
C LEU A 19 22.13 -46.73 11.92
N LEU A 20 21.66 -47.34 13.01
CA LEU A 20 22.49 -47.67 14.17
C LEU A 20 22.88 -49.17 14.26
N GLU A 21 22.30 -50.03 13.42
CA GLU A 21 22.50 -51.49 13.54
C GLU A 21 23.61 -52.07 12.63
N ASP A 22 24.19 -51.28 11.73
CA ASP A 22 25.24 -51.73 10.79
C ASP A 22 26.68 -51.51 11.32
N SER A 23 26.84 -51.29 12.62
CA SER A 23 28.12 -51.09 13.29
C SER A 23 28.44 -52.20 14.30
N SER A 24 28.28 -53.47 13.88
CA SER A 24 28.75 -54.60 14.69
C SER A 24 29.58 -55.60 13.90
N LEU A 25 30.81 -55.79 14.40
CA LEU A 25 31.62 -57.01 14.37
C LEU A 25 32.24 -57.44 13.04
N GLU A 26 33.46 -56.95 12.77
CA GLU A 26 34.54 -57.83 12.37
C GLU A 26 35.74 -57.66 13.32
N GLU A 27 35.97 -58.72 14.09
CA GLU A 27 37.13 -58.96 14.93
C GLU A 27 38.22 -59.56 14.04
N SER A 28 39.36 -58.86 13.89
CA SER A 28 40.51 -59.32 13.11
C SER A 28 41.80 -59.03 13.89
N GLU A 29 42.64 -60.05 13.91
CA GLU A 29 43.81 -60.32 14.75
C GLU A 29 44.98 -59.30 14.67
N PRO A 30 45.93 -59.37 15.62
CA PRO A 30 46.90 -58.31 15.86
C PRO A 30 48.09 -58.39 14.91
N GLY A 31 48.20 -57.39 14.03
CA GLY A 31 49.28 -57.32 13.06
C GLY A 31 49.76 -55.90 12.81
N THR A 32 50.83 -55.52 13.51
CA THR A 32 51.78 -54.45 13.14
C THR A 32 51.27 -53.00 13.33
N HIS A 33 51.86 -52.32 14.33
CA HIS A 33 51.78 -50.88 14.51
C HIS A 33 52.25 -50.12 13.26
N GLN A 34 51.34 -49.81 12.34
CA GLN A 34 51.51 -48.76 11.35
C GLN A 34 50.58 -47.60 11.68
N ALA A 35 51.17 -46.41 11.72
CA ALA A 35 50.60 -45.16 12.20
C ALA A 35 49.21 -44.84 11.62
N ALA A 36 48.16 -45.26 12.31
CA ALA A 36 46.75 -45.00 12.01
C ALA A 36 46.29 -43.56 12.37
N GLY A 37 47.22 -42.60 12.48
CA GLY A 37 46.92 -41.22 12.87
C GLY A 37 46.43 -40.31 11.74
N ASN A 38 46.60 -40.71 10.47
CA ASN A 38 46.50 -39.76 9.35
C ASN A 38 45.30 -39.97 8.39
N VAL A 39 44.56 -41.08 8.50
CA VAL A 39 43.45 -41.37 7.56
C VAL A 39 42.11 -40.78 8.04
N ILE A 40 41.85 -40.82 9.35
CA ILE A 40 40.61 -40.30 9.95
C ILE A 40 40.48 -38.77 9.73
N THR A 41 41.60 -38.05 9.68
CA THR A 41 41.58 -36.59 9.53
C THR A 41 41.10 -36.12 8.15
N ARG A 42 41.26 -36.90 7.08
CA ARG A 42 40.87 -36.48 5.72
C ARG A 42 39.37 -36.60 5.49
N THR A 43 38.75 -37.67 5.97
CA THR A 43 37.31 -37.91 5.78
C THR A 43 36.48 -36.94 6.60
N TRP A 44 36.90 -36.70 7.85
CA TRP A 44 36.28 -35.71 8.74
C TRP A 44 36.40 -34.28 8.21
N ARG A 45 37.55 -33.92 7.61
CA ARG A 45 37.70 -32.60 6.97
C ARG A 45 36.70 -32.38 5.84
N ARG A 46 36.41 -33.40 5.02
CA ARG A 46 35.42 -33.29 3.94
C ARG A 46 34.00 -33.16 4.48
N LEU A 47 33.67 -33.90 5.54
CA LEU A 47 32.36 -33.81 6.19
C LEU A 47 32.14 -32.42 6.83
N LEU A 48 33.12 -31.94 7.61
CA LEU A 48 33.08 -30.63 8.25
C LEU A 48 32.98 -29.49 7.22
N LEU A 49 33.70 -29.61 6.08
CA LEU A 49 33.61 -28.65 5.00
C LEU A 49 32.20 -28.62 4.38
N ARG A 50 31.59 -29.80 4.13
CA ARG A 50 30.22 -29.87 3.62
C ARG A 50 29.22 -29.26 4.60
N PHE A 51 29.36 -29.56 5.89
CA PHE A 51 28.50 -29.00 6.93
C PHE A 51 28.63 -27.48 7.00
N ALA A 52 29.86 -26.94 6.97
CA ALA A 52 30.11 -25.49 6.95
C ALA A 52 29.55 -24.78 5.71
N ILE A 53 29.60 -25.43 4.54
CA ILE A 53 29.01 -24.90 3.31
C ILE A 53 27.48 -24.90 3.41
N CYS A 54 26.87 -25.98 3.90
CA CYS A 54 25.41 -26.04 4.07
C CYS A 54 24.91 -25.00 5.08
N THR A 55 25.57 -24.86 6.23
CA THR A 55 25.17 -23.88 7.25
C THR A 55 25.33 -22.45 6.74
N SER A 56 26.44 -22.12 6.07
CA SER A 56 26.62 -20.79 5.49
C SER A 56 25.58 -20.47 4.41
N LEU A 57 25.25 -21.42 3.53
CA LEU A 57 24.18 -21.23 2.55
C LEU A 57 22.81 -21.02 3.20
N THR A 58 22.46 -21.78 4.24
CA THR A 58 21.19 -21.57 4.96
C THR A 58 21.15 -20.22 5.68
N LEU A 59 22.26 -19.77 6.28
CA LEU A 59 22.33 -18.46 6.91
C LEU A 59 22.25 -17.33 5.88
N VAL A 60 22.86 -17.49 4.71
CA VAL A 60 22.73 -16.52 3.61
C VAL A 60 21.30 -16.49 3.09
N ALA A 61 20.65 -17.64 2.91
CA ALA A 61 19.25 -17.70 2.49
C ALA A 61 18.31 -17.05 3.52
N LEU A 62 18.50 -17.36 4.80
CA LEU A 62 17.75 -16.74 5.89
C LEU A 62 18.03 -15.24 5.97
N TYR A 63 19.30 -14.83 5.83
CA TYR A 63 19.68 -13.42 5.76
C TYR A 63 19.01 -12.75 4.56
N LEU A 64 18.94 -13.36 3.38
CA LEU A 64 18.25 -12.78 2.23
C LEU A 64 16.73 -12.73 2.43
N ILE A 65 16.14 -13.65 3.18
CA ILE A 65 14.69 -13.63 3.51
C ILE A 65 14.38 -12.56 4.57
N LEU A 66 15.24 -12.40 5.59
CA LEU A 66 15.07 -11.43 6.67
C LEU A 66 15.53 -10.02 6.30
N SER A 67 16.55 -9.93 5.46
CA SER A 67 17.13 -8.68 4.92
C SER A 67 16.59 -8.38 3.54
N ARG A 68 15.65 -9.18 3.01
CA ARG A 68 14.73 -8.72 1.98
C ARG A 68 14.19 -7.43 2.56
N PRO A 69 14.61 -6.25 2.04
CA PRO A 69 14.22 -4.98 2.62
C PRO A 69 12.72 -5.05 2.65
N ARG A 70 12.13 -5.14 3.85
CA ARG A 70 10.71 -5.43 4.09
C ARG A 70 9.93 -4.60 3.10
N GLU A 71 9.52 -5.22 1.96
CA GLU A 71 9.47 -4.52 0.67
C GLU A 71 9.07 -3.09 0.93
N SER A 72 10.08 -2.21 0.96
CA SER A 72 9.82 -0.81 0.73
C SER A 72 9.41 -0.82 -0.72
N HIS A 73 8.17 -1.29 -0.97
CA HIS A 73 7.55 -1.37 -2.28
C HIS A 73 7.87 -0.01 -2.83
N PRO A 74 8.73 0.07 -3.86
CA PRO A 74 9.36 1.31 -4.28
C PRO A 74 8.24 2.30 -4.35
N SER A 75 8.22 3.25 -3.39
CA SER A 75 7.01 4.00 -3.00
C SER A 75 6.16 4.16 -4.24
N GLY A 76 5.07 3.39 -4.35
CA GLY A 76 4.33 3.26 -5.61
C GLY A 76 4.15 4.66 -6.18
N PRO A 77 4.30 4.83 -7.51
CA PRO A 77 4.61 6.11 -8.16
C PRO A 77 4.13 7.31 -7.35
N ARG A 78 5.07 8.01 -6.70
CA ARG A 78 4.75 9.14 -5.83
C ARG A 78 4.02 10.19 -6.66
N CYS A 79 2.70 10.29 -6.48
CA CYS A 79 1.87 11.28 -7.14
C CYS A 79 2.13 12.63 -6.47
N TYR A 80 3.08 13.41 -7.00
CA TYR A 80 3.45 14.71 -6.42
C TYR A 80 2.46 15.81 -6.78
N LEU A 81 2.18 16.65 -5.78
CA LEU A 81 1.35 17.85 -5.82
C LEU A 81 1.92 18.93 -6.74
N GLY A 82 1.11 19.34 -7.70
CA GLY A 82 0.99 20.74 -8.10
C GLY A 82 -0.49 21.12 -8.01
N SER A 83 -0.79 22.38 -8.34
CA SER A 83 -2.12 23.02 -8.21
C SER A 83 -3.29 22.04 -8.30
N VAL A 84 -4.17 22.06 -7.27
CA VAL A 84 -5.43 21.31 -7.15
C VAL A 84 -5.95 20.96 -8.55
N PRO A 85 -5.80 19.70 -9.00
CA PRO A 85 -6.20 19.34 -10.34
C PRO A 85 -7.66 19.74 -10.56
N LYS A 86 -8.02 20.13 -11.78
CA LYS A 86 -9.42 20.28 -12.20
C LYS A 86 -10.26 19.01 -11.99
N ASP A 87 -9.57 17.92 -11.64
CA ASP A 87 -10.08 16.58 -11.43
C ASP A 87 -10.17 16.19 -9.94
N VAL A 88 -9.91 17.10 -8.98
CA VAL A 88 -10.38 16.85 -7.60
C VAL A 88 -11.88 16.65 -7.70
N PRO A 89 -12.38 15.47 -7.30
CA PRO A 89 -13.81 15.22 -7.41
C PRO A 89 -14.55 16.37 -6.73
N PRO A 90 -15.61 16.91 -7.35
CA PRO A 90 -16.32 18.09 -6.84
C PRO A 90 -17.10 17.79 -5.55
N TYR A 91 -16.72 16.72 -4.82
CA TYR A 91 -17.38 16.22 -3.65
C TYR A 91 -16.81 16.94 -2.44
N GLY A 92 -17.65 17.78 -1.83
CA GLY A 92 -17.37 18.39 -0.55
C GLY A 92 -18.01 17.63 0.61
N PRO A 93 -17.93 18.17 1.83
CA PRO A 93 -18.69 17.66 2.98
C PRO A 93 -20.21 17.61 2.76
N GLY A 94 -20.74 18.32 1.75
CA GLY A 94 -22.16 18.29 1.39
C GLY A 94 -22.62 17.00 0.70
N GLU A 95 -21.70 16.21 0.14
CA GLU A 95 -22.00 14.93 -0.55
C GLU A 95 -21.89 13.71 0.39
N CYS A 96 -21.89 13.99 1.68
CA CYS A 96 -21.75 13.03 2.75
C CYS A 96 -23.09 12.32 2.95
N PHE A 97 -23.15 11.01 2.64
CA PHE A 97 -24.36 10.21 2.77
C PHE A 97 -24.66 9.89 4.23
N ASP A 98 -23.66 9.34 4.93
CA ASP A 98 -23.74 9.04 6.36
C ASP A 98 -22.36 9.10 7.03
N HIS A 99 -22.35 9.60 8.26
CA HIS A 99 -21.13 9.66 9.07
C HIS A 99 -20.79 8.29 9.66
N ILE A 100 -19.51 7.94 9.59
CA ILE A 100 -19.00 6.68 10.14
C ILE A 100 -18.46 6.97 11.54
N ASN A 101 -18.97 6.22 12.53
CA ASN A 101 -18.54 6.34 13.90
C ASN A 101 -17.21 5.62 14.13
N TRP A 102 -16.34 6.26 14.91
CA TRP A 102 -15.11 5.66 15.38
C TRP A 102 -15.36 4.72 16.55
N THR A 103 -14.62 3.63 16.60
CA THR A 103 -14.48 2.77 17.77
C THR A 103 -13.09 3.00 18.36
N THR A 104 -13.01 3.65 19.51
CA THR A 104 -11.74 3.84 20.23
C THR A 104 -11.34 2.55 20.92
N ILE A 105 -10.04 2.25 20.88
CA ILE A 105 -9.46 1.13 21.61
C ILE A 105 -8.80 1.74 22.85
N ASP A 106 -9.40 1.50 24.02
CA ASP A 106 -8.93 2.07 25.30
C ASP A 106 -7.64 1.41 25.82
N LEU A 107 -7.08 0.48 25.07
CA LEU A 107 -5.76 -0.06 25.31
C LEU A 107 -4.77 0.84 24.59
N PRO A 108 -3.96 1.63 25.32
CA PRO A 108 -2.84 2.29 24.66
C PRO A 108 -2.01 1.17 24.01
N ASP A 109 -1.48 1.41 22.82
CA ASP A 109 -0.62 0.46 22.09
C ASP A 109 0.76 0.43 22.79
N SER A 110 0.71 0.07 24.09
CA SER A 110 1.31 0.85 25.19
C SER A 110 2.71 0.45 25.59
N GLU A 111 3.36 -0.37 24.79
CA GLU A 111 4.77 -0.67 25.05
C GLU A 111 5.73 -0.04 24.04
N THR A 112 5.26 0.52 22.92
CA THR A 112 6.19 0.95 21.86
C THR A 112 6.00 2.36 21.29
N THR A 113 4.78 2.89 21.18
CA THR A 113 4.57 4.17 20.46
C THR A 113 3.98 5.30 21.30
N GLY A 114 3.25 4.98 22.38
CA GLY A 114 2.53 5.98 23.18
C GLY A 114 1.37 6.66 22.42
N LEU A 115 0.90 6.05 21.32
CA LEU A 115 -0.22 6.56 20.54
C LEU A 115 -1.53 5.89 20.97
N LEU A 116 -2.61 6.67 20.97
CA LEU A 116 -3.97 6.17 21.06
C LEU A 116 -4.40 5.61 19.70
N HIS A 117 -5.32 4.65 19.72
CA HIS A 117 -5.77 3.94 18.54
C HIS A 117 -7.29 3.94 18.46
N ALA A 118 -7.82 4.25 17.27
CA ALA A 118 -9.22 4.07 16.94
C ALA A 118 -9.35 3.40 15.58
N HIS A 119 -10.47 2.75 15.34
CA HIS A 119 -10.76 2.15 14.05
C HIS A 119 -12.21 2.38 13.63
N ALA A 120 -12.45 2.26 12.34
CA ALA A 120 -13.76 2.30 11.73
C ALA A 120 -13.82 1.32 10.57
N PHE A 121 -15.00 0.77 10.33
CA PHE A 121 -15.27 -0.09 9.18
C PHE A 121 -16.48 0.44 8.43
N VAL A 122 -16.43 0.39 7.10
CA VAL A 122 -17.57 0.72 6.25
C VAL A 122 -17.60 -0.21 5.06
N ASP A 123 -18.81 -0.64 4.73
CA ASP A 123 -19.09 -1.41 3.52
C ASP A 123 -19.69 -0.49 2.46
N LEU A 124 -19.13 -0.54 1.26
CA LEU A 124 -19.68 0.13 0.08
C LEU A 124 -20.32 -0.91 -0.84
N PRO A 125 -21.54 -0.66 -1.35
CA PRO A 125 -22.16 -1.57 -2.31
C PRO A 125 -21.34 -1.59 -3.60
N LEU A 126 -21.08 -2.77 -4.19
CA LEU A 126 -20.33 -2.85 -5.46
C LEU A 126 -21.22 -3.14 -6.67
N ASN A 127 -22.35 -3.85 -6.48
CA ASN A 127 -23.20 -4.34 -7.58
C ASN A 127 -23.68 -3.25 -8.58
N ALA A 128 -23.81 -2.00 -8.13
CA ALA A 128 -24.22 -0.87 -8.98
C ALA A 128 -23.12 0.18 -9.16
N THR A 129 -21.93 -0.03 -8.59
CA THR A 129 -20.90 0.99 -8.44
C THR A 129 -19.91 0.94 -9.58
N LYS A 130 -19.93 1.99 -10.40
CA LYS A 130 -18.94 2.17 -11.48
C LYS A 130 -17.73 2.98 -11.03
N GLU A 131 -17.86 3.77 -9.96
CA GLU A 131 -16.80 4.64 -9.49
C GLU A 131 -16.64 4.56 -7.97
N LEU A 132 -15.40 4.31 -7.51
CA LEU A 132 -15.00 4.47 -6.12
C LEU A 132 -14.14 5.71 -5.96
N SER A 133 -14.53 6.61 -5.05
CA SER A 133 -13.81 7.85 -4.77
C SER A 133 -13.30 7.92 -3.33
N PHE A 134 -12.01 8.17 -3.13
CA PHE A 134 -11.39 8.31 -1.81
C PHE A 134 -10.82 9.72 -1.68
N LEU A 135 -11.32 10.49 -0.73
CA LEU A 135 -10.96 11.89 -0.55
C LEU A 135 -10.46 12.14 0.85
N ASN A 136 -9.43 12.95 0.96
CA ASN A 136 -9.05 13.61 2.19
C ASN A 136 -8.99 15.11 1.95
N LEU A 137 -9.88 15.85 2.61
CA LEU A 137 -9.94 17.32 2.56
C LEU A 137 -9.36 17.98 3.83
N GLY A 138 -8.50 17.28 4.57
CA GLY A 138 -7.76 17.83 5.72
C GLY A 138 -6.26 17.89 5.49
N ASN A 139 -5.63 18.97 5.97
CA ASN A 139 -4.18 19.18 5.91
C ASN A 139 -3.41 18.56 7.08
N MET A 140 -4.08 18.05 8.13
CA MET A 140 -3.41 17.46 9.30
C MET A 140 -3.47 15.93 9.38
N THR A 141 -3.89 15.26 8.31
CA THR A 141 -3.82 13.79 8.22
C THR A 141 -2.81 13.36 7.20
N HIS A 142 -2.04 12.35 7.57
CA HIS A 142 -1.16 11.63 6.68
C HIS A 142 -1.32 10.12 6.91
N GLY A 143 -0.69 9.31 6.06
CA GLY A 143 -0.47 7.92 6.37
C GLY A 143 -0.48 7.03 5.15
N ALA A 144 -1.42 6.10 5.12
CA ALA A 144 -1.37 4.95 4.25
C ALA A 144 -2.71 4.66 3.58
N PHE A 145 -2.71 4.45 2.26
CA PHE A 145 -3.87 4.04 1.48
C PHE A 145 -3.56 2.76 0.71
N ARG A 146 -4.19 1.66 1.09
CA ARG A 146 -3.92 0.32 0.59
C ARG A 146 -5.16 -0.24 -0.07
N ILE A 147 -5.01 -0.80 -1.26
CA ILE A 147 -6.04 -1.59 -1.92
C ILE A 147 -5.53 -3.03 -2.04
N SER A 148 -6.35 -3.95 -1.57
CA SER A 148 -6.14 -5.39 -1.61
C SER A 148 -7.40 -6.08 -2.11
N GLN A 149 -7.28 -7.32 -2.55
CA GLN A 149 -8.43 -8.19 -2.82
C GLN A 149 -8.49 -9.29 -1.76
N ASN A 150 -9.68 -9.58 -1.25
CA ASN A 150 -9.92 -10.86 -0.60
C ASN A 150 -10.41 -11.84 -1.69
N GLY A 151 -9.99 -13.10 -1.68
CA GLY A 151 -10.50 -14.10 -2.63
C GLY A 151 -11.97 -14.48 -2.40
N ALA A 152 -12.74 -13.64 -1.72
CA ALA A 152 -14.13 -13.89 -1.37
C ALA A 152 -15.04 -13.21 -2.40
N SER A 153 -16.09 -13.92 -2.83
CA SER A 153 -17.13 -13.40 -3.74
C SER A 153 -18.16 -12.53 -3.00
N ASP A 154 -17.68 -11.57 -2.20
CA ASP A 154 -18.55 -10.65 -1.45
C ASP A 154 -19.12 -9.57 -2.39
N ALA A 155 -20.37 -9.14 -2.16
CA ALA A 155 -21.01 -8.11 -2.98
C ALA A 155 -20.59 -6.66 -2.64
N ASN A 156 -19.74 -6.49 -1.62
CA ASN A 156 -19.40 -5.21 -1.03
C ASN A 156 -17.89 -5.01 -0.99
N VAL A 157 -17.48 -3.75 -1.11
CA VAL A 157 -16.11 -3.32 -0.82
C VAL A 157 -16.04 -3.01 0.66
N VAL A 158 -15.15 -3.69 1.38
CA VAL A 158 -14.93 -3.46 2.81
C VAL A 158 -13.79 -2.48 2.98
N ILE A 159 -14.03 -1.38 3.69
CA ILE A 159 -13.01 -0.38 3.99
C ILE A 159 -12.76 -0.39 5.50
N GLY A 160 -11.55 -0.78 5.89
CA GLY A 160 -11.05 -0.67 7.26
C GLY A 160 -10.16 0.55 7.41
N ILE A 161 -10.43 1.38 8.41
CA ILE A 161 -9.69 2.61 8.67
C ILE A 161 -9.12 2.51 10.08
N GLN A 162 -7.81 2.63 10.20
CA GLN A 162 -7.09 2.68 11.47
C GLN A 162 -6.54 4.09 11.68
N ALA A 163 -6.76 4.64 12.86
CA ALA A 163 -6.34 5.97 13.25
C ALA A 163 -5.41 5.90 14.46
N TYR A 164 -4.20 6.44 14.32
CA TYR A 164 -3.23 6.58 15.39
C TYR A 164 -3.08 8.07 15.71
N TYR A 165 -3.25 8.45 16.97
CA TYR A 165 -3.28 9.85 17.39
C TYR A 165 -2.69 10.05 18.80
N ARG A 166 -2.22 11.26 19.08
CA ARG A 166 -1.72 11.65 20.42
C ARG A 166 -2.79 12.37 21.24
N ASP A 167 -3.53 13.26 20.59
CA ASP A 167 -4.48 14.15 21.24
C ASP A 167 -5.93 13.78 20.90
N PRO A 168 -6.74 13.32 21.87
CA PRO A 168 -8.16 13.06 21.68
C PRO A 168 -8.95 14.25 21.14
N GLU A 169 -8.55 15.48 21.47
CA GLU A 169 -9.25 16.68 21.00
C GLU A 169 -9.06 16.85 19.48
N GLN A 170 -7.84 16.62 18.97
CA GLN A 170 -7.58 16.67 17.53
C GLN A 170 -8.29 15.51 16.79
N PHE A 171 -8.28 14.32 17.39
CA PHE A 171 -9.02 13.19 16.85
C PHE A 171 -10.52 13.46 16.77
N SER A 172 -11.10 14.13 17.77
CA SER A 172 -12.51 14.50 17.81
C SER A 172 -12.93 15.46 16.69
N LYS A 173 -11.99 16.08 15.96
CA LYS A 173 -12.24 16.94 14.80
C LYS A 173 -12.24 16.17 13.47
N ALA A 174 -11.71 14.95 13.46
CA ALA A 174 -11.73 14.07 12.31
C ALA A 174 -13.11 13.44 12.13
N ARG A 175 -13.67 13.61 10.93
CA ARG A 175 -14.93 13.01 10.50
C ARG A 175 -14.64 12.15 9.29
N ILE A 176 -15.22 10.96 9.28
CA ILE A 176 -15.26 10.10 8.11
C ILE A 176 -16.71 10.02 7.69
N CYS A 177 -16.97 10.05 6.40
CA CYS A 177 -18.24 9.59 5.90
C CYS A 177 -18.16 8.83 4.60
N ARG A 178 -19.24 8.12 4.34
CA ARG A 178 -19.52 7.50 3.05
C ARG A 178 -19.94 8.59 2.08
N LEU A 179 -19.36 8.56 0.89
CA LEU A 179 -19.74 9.44 -0.21
C LEU A 179 -20.71 8.71 -1.11
N HIS A 180 -21.77 9.42 -1.53
CA HIS A 180 -22.73 8.92 -2.52
C HIS A 180 -23.20 10.06 -3.43
N PRO A 181 -22.32 10.63 -4.27
CA PRO A 181 -22.65 11.78 -5.11
C PRO A 181 -23.58 11.46 -6.29
N ALA A 182 -23.72 10.19 -6.66
CA ALA A 182 -24.65 9.70 -7.69
C ALA A 182 -24.90 8.20 -7.49
N GLU A 183 -25.96 7.66 -8.11
CA GLU A 183 -26.42 6.27 -7.92
C GLU A 183 -25.34 5.21 -8.14
N ASP A 184 -24.43 5.42 -9.11
CA ASP A 184 -23.35 4.50 -9.47
C ASP A 184 -21.98 4.93 -8.94
N LYS A 185 -21.94 5.85 -7.97
CA LYS A 185 -20.72 6.44 -7.43
C LYS A 185 -20.71 6.37 -5.91
N TRP A 186 -19.74 5.65 -5.38
CA TRP A 186 -19.56 5.50 -3.94
C TRP A 186 -18.16 5.89 -3.54
N GLY A 187 -17.94 6.10 -2.25
CA GLY A 187 -16.64 6.50 -1.79
C GLY A 187 -16.50 6.71 -0.30
N LEU A 188 -15.34 7.19 0.06
CA LEU A 188 -14.95 7.56 1.41
C LEU A 188 -14.42 8.98 1.42
N GLY A 189 -14.99 9.83 2.28
CA GLY A 189 -14.50 11.17 2.55
C GLY A 189 -13.93 11.26 3.96
N ILE A 190 -12.71 11.78 4.07
CA ILE A 190 -12.04 12.11 5.32
C ILE A 190 -11.99 13.64 5.40
N TYR A 191 -12.61 14.18 6.43
CA TYR A 191 -12.76 15.62 6.64
C TYR A 191 -12.23 15.98 8.02
N LEU A 192 -11.45 17.05 8.11
CA LEU A 192 -11.09 17.66 9.39
C LEU A 192 -11.86 18.96 9.49
N ILE A 193 -12.79 19.01 10.44
CA ILE A 193 -13.53 20.24 10.71
C ILE A 193 -12.67 21.10 11.63
N MET A 194 -11.88 22.00 11.06
CA MET A 194 -11.33 23.12 11.82
C MET A 194 -12.42 24.20 11.91
N GLN A 195 -13.17 24.21 13.01
CA GLN A 195 -14.27 25.15 13.23
C GLN A 195 -13.81 26.61 13.37
N ASP A 196 -12.53 26.87 13.70
CA ASP A 196 -12.14 28.20 14.20
C ASP A 196 -10.85 28.84 13.63
N LEU A 197 -10.17 28.25 12.63
CA LEU A 197 -8.86 28.79 12.23
C LEU A 197 -8.81 29.25 10.78
N VAL A 198 -8.77 30.58 10.66
CA VAL A 198 -7.99 31.36 9.70
C VAL A 198 -6.92 30.49 9.03
N GLN A 199 -7.02 30.37 7.72
CA GLN A 199 -6.06 29.70 6.84
C GLN A 199 -4.65 30.23 7.09
N THR A 200 -3.90 29.61 7.99
CA THR A 200 -2.44 29.59 7.90
C THR A 200 -2.09 28.36 7.10
N PRO A 201 -1.71 28.50 5.81
CA PRO A 201 -1.41 27.40 4.91
C PRO A 201 -0.04 26.76 5.17
N ASP A 202 0.54 26.96 6.36
CA ASP A 202 1.84 26.42 6.71
C ASP A 202 1.69 24.91 6.90
N VAL A 203 1.91 24.20 5.79
CA VAL A 203 2.20 22.76 5.77
C VAL A 203 3.26 22.54 6.82
N PRO A 204 3.00 21.70 7.82
CA PRO A 204 3.86 21.72 8.98
C PRO A 204 5.20 21.04 8.62
N ASP A 205 6.30 21.60 9.12
CA ASP A 205 7.67 21.35 8.62
C ASP A 205 8.22 19.92 8.84
N SER A 206 7.49 19.05 9.56
CA SER A 206 7.95 17.69 9.89
C SER A 206 6.81 16.70 10.01
N ASP A 207 7.05 15.41 9.74
CA ASP A 207 6.03 14.36 9.89
C ASP A 207 5.48 14.25 11.33
N ASP A 208 6.26 14.67 12.33
CA ASP A 208 5.88 14.67 13.75
C ASP A 208 4.79 15.69 14.12
N SER A 209 4.58 16.68 13.25
CA SER A 209 3.57 17.72 13.42
C SER A 209 2.17 17.26 13.03
N TYR A 210 2.06 16.14 12.29
CA TYR A 210 0.77 15.56 11.98
C TYR A 210 0.23 14.84 13.22
N ASN A 211 -0.86 15.37 13.76
CA ASN A 211 -1.48 14.82 14.96
C ASN A 211 -2.30 13.55 14.73
N LEU A 212 -2.58 13.21 13.46
CA LEU A 212 -3.43 12.10 13.09
C LEU A 212 -2.84 11.31 11.90
N LYS A 213 -2.45 10.06 12.17
CA LYS A 213 -1.99 9.11 11.17
C LYS A 213 -3.10 8.13 10.83
N LEU A 214 -3.53 8.11 9.58
CA LEU A 214 -4.61 7.25 9.09
C LEU A 214 -4.08 6.17 8.16
N THR A 215 -4.47 4.92 8.40
CA THR A 215 -4.26 3.80 7.49
C THR A 215 -5.62 3.34 6.98
N VAL A 216 -5.86 3.59 5.70
CA VAL A 216 -7.07 3.18 4.98
C VAL A 216 -6.75 1.91 4.20
N ASN A 217 -7.42 0.81 4.53
CA ASN A 217 -7.33 -0.47 3.85
C ASN A 217 -8.65 -0.72 3.13
N VAL A 218 -8.61 -0.76 1.82
CA VAL A 218 -9.72 -1.11 0.94
C VAL A 218 -9.53 -2.57 0.55
N VAL A 219 -10.54 -3.38 0.85
CA VAL A 219 -10.60 -4.78 0.47
C VAL A 219 -11.69 -4.89 -0.60
N LEU A 220 -11.25 -5.04 -1.84
CA LEU A 220 -12.12 -5.36 -2.96
C LEU A 220 -12.48 -6.85 -2.89
N PRO A 221 -13.71 -7.22 -3.29
CA PRO A 221 -14.02 -8.63 -3.47
C PRO A 221 -13.17 -9.24 -4.60
N GLY A 222 -13.06 -10.56 -4.55
CA GLY A 222 -12.43 -11.34 -5.61
C GLY A 222 -13.27 -11.28 -6.89
N THR A 223 -12.68 -11.76 -7.99
CA THR A 223 -13.48 -12.13 -9.16
C THR A 223 -14.53 -13.15 -8.75
N ASP A 224 -15.69 -13.10 -9.38
CA ASP A 224 -16.72 -14.11 -9.13
C ASP A 224 -16.22 -15.52 -9.51
N ASP A 225 -17.00 -16.55 -9.18
CA ASP A 225 -16.67 -17.94 -9.54
C ASP A 225 -16.51 -18.15 -11.07
N ASN A 226 -17.04 -17.23 -11.89
CA ASN A 226 -16.91 -17.26 -13.35
C ASN A 226 -15.63 -16.59 -13.86
N GLY A 227 -14.88 -15.91 -12.98
CA GLY A 227 -13.70 -15.13 -13.34
C GLY A 227 -14.03 -13.76 -13.95
N ASP A 228 -15.27 -13.29 -13.80
CA ASP A 228 -15.68 -11.97 -14.27
C ASP A 228 -15.03 -10.89 -13.40
N LEU A 229 -14.50 -9.86 -14.07
CA LEU A 229 -13.90 -8.70 -13.43
C LEU A 229 -14.96 -7.85 -12.73
N LEU A 230 -14.55 -7.09 -11.71
CA LEU A 230 -15.47 -6.22 -10.98
C LEU A 230 -16.07 -5.16 -11.94
N PRO A 231 -17.36 -4.77 -11.77
CA PRO A 231 -18.02 -3.79 -12.63
C PRO A 231 -17.53 -2.34 -12.44
N LEU A 232 -16.35 -2.19 -11.82
CA LEU A 232 -15.75 -0.94 -11.43
C LEU A 232 -14.95 -0.35 -12.60
N GLN A 233 -15.35 0.83 -13.06
CA GLN A 233 -14.72 1.54 -14.17
C GLN A 233 -13.63 2.50 -13.71
N TYR A 234 -13.82 3.12 -12.54
CA TYR A 234 -12.94 4.17 -12.04
C TYR A 234 -12.66 4.03 -10.55
N VAL A 235 -11.39 4.21 -10.19
CA VAL A 235 -10.96 4.45 -8.81
C VAL A 235 -10.27 5.80 -8.74
N ARG A 236 -10.88 6.74 -8.03
CA ARG A 236 -10.36 8.08 -7.84
C ARG A 236 -9.82 8.22 -6.42
N THR A 237 -8.64 8.80 -6.31
CA THR A 237 -8.02 9.06 -5.01
C THR A 237 -7.50 10.49 -4.96
N TYR A 238 -7.94 11.25 -3.96
CA TYR A 238 -7.38 12.54 -3.58
C TYR A 238 -6.92 12.47 -2.13
N LEU A 239 -5.72 11.90 -1.96
CA LEU A 239 -5.10 11.64 -0.65
C LEU A 239 -3.66 12.17 -0.68
N PRO A 240 -3.46 13.50 -0.61
CA PRO A 240 -2.20 14.17 -0.94
C PRO A 240 -1.03 13.84 0.00
N HIS A 241 -1.31 13.45 1.25
CA HIS A 241 -0.31 13.13 2.27
C HIS A 241 -0.29 11.63 2.62
N TYR A 242 -0.67 10.78 1.67
CA TYR A 242 -0.74 9.33 1.87
C TYR A 242 0.24 8.63 0.96
N ASN A 243 0.83 7.54 1.45
CA ASN A 243 1.48 6.56 0.60
C ASN A 243 0.42 5.63 0.01
N HIS A 244 0.48 5.37 -1.30
CA HIS A 244 -0.50 4.55 -2.01
C HIS A 244 0.09 3.19 -2.35
N TRP A 245 -0.62 2.11 -2.00
CA TRP A 245 -0.33 0.75 -2.44
C TRP A 245 -1.55 0.20 -3.16
N LEU A 246 -1.46 0.16 -4.49
CA LEU A 246 -2.57 -0.17 -5.39
C LEU A 246 -2.46 -1.58 -5.96
N GLY A 247 -1.69 -2.48 -5.34
CA GLY A 247 -1.41 -3.82 -5.86
C GLY A 247 -2.68 -4.63 -6.12
N GLY A 248 -3.69 -4.51 -5.25
CA GLY A 248 -4.97 -5.18 -5.42
C GLY A 248 -5.87 -4.62 -6.52
N LEU A 249 -5.50 -3.54 -7.23
CA LEU A 249 -6.30 -3.04 -8.37
C LEU A 249 -5.97 -3.76 -9.67
N VAL A 250 -4.72 -4.20 -9.86
CA VAL A 250 -4.23 -4.71 -11.15
C VAL A 250 -5.03 -5.92 -11.60
N ASP A 251 -5.42 -6.77 -10.65
CA ASP A 251 -6.18 -8.00 -10.91
C ASP A 251 -7.70 -7.81 -10.74
N ALA A 252 -8.15 -6.62 -10.31
CA ALA A 252 -9.54 -6.37 -9.93
C ALA A 252 -10.37 -5.66 -11.00
N ILE A 253 -9.73 -4.76 -11.75
CA ILE A 253 -10.44 -3.85 -12.65
C ILE A 253 -9.97 -4.01 -14.08
N TYR A 254 -10.93 -3.99 -15.01
CA TYR A 254 -10.62 -3.81 -16.41
C TYR A 254 -10.32 -2.33 -16.66
N ILE A 255 -9.05 -2.00 -16.91
CA ILE A 255 -8.68 -0.68 -17.42
C ILE A 255 -8.85 -0.72 -18.93
N ASP A 256 -9.91 -0.10 -19.43
CA ASP A 256 -10.10 0.07 -20.87
C ASP A 256 -8.88 0.81 -21.44
N PRO A 257 -8.06 0.19 -22.30
CA PRO A 257 -6.86 0.81 -22.85
C PRO A 257 -7.18 2.05 -23.69
N GLU A 258 -8.40 2.18 -24.23
CA GLU A 258 -8.83 3.37 -24.96
C GLU A 258 -9.17 4.54 -24.03
N SER A 259 -9.56 4.25 -22.80
CA SER A 259 -9.82 5.25 -21.75
C SER A 259 -8.55 5.90 -21.22
N ILE A 260 -7.40 5.27 -21.44
CA ILE A 260 -6.09 5.82 -21.11
C ILE A 260 -5.81 7.00 -22.06
N PRO A 261 -5.72 8.25 -21.58
CA PRO A 261 -5.51 9.40 -22.45
C PRO A 261 -4.25 9.19 -23.30
N LYS A 262 -4.39 9.18 -24.63
CA LYS A 262 -3.22 9.09 -25.51
C LYS A 262 -2.41 10.37 -25.31
N TYR A 263 -1.17 10.25 -24.82
CA TYR A 263 -0.28 11.39 -24.79
C TYR A 263 -0.12 11.88 -26.23
N SER A 264 -0.53 13.12 -26.51
CA SER A 264 -0.19 13.73 -27.79
C SER A 264 1.32 13.96 -27.76
N SER A 265 2.08 13.05 -28.35
CA SER A 265 3.56 13.08 -28.40
C SER A 265 4.12 14.29 -29.18
N THR A 266 3.27 15.21 -29.60
CA THR A 266 3.59 16.43 -30.32
C THR A 266 3.81 17.60 -29.36
N SER A 267 4.84 17.51 -28.51
CA SER A 267 5.51 18.71 -28.00
C SER A 267 6.58 19.12 -29.00
N SER A 268 6.15 19.59 -30.17
CA SER A 268 7.04 20.33 -31.06
C SER A 268 7.22 21.71 -30.43
N ILE A 269 8.28 21.88 -29.63
CA ILE A 269 8.68 23.19 -29.11
C ILE A 269 8.96 24.09 -30.32
N PRO A 270 8.18 25.17 -30.55
CA PRO A 270 8.53 26.13 -31.59
C PRO A 270 9.76 26.90 -31.11
N SER A 271 10.90 26.62 -31.70
CA SER A 271 12.16 27.34 -31.49
C SER A 271 12.06 28.72 -32.14
N VAL A 272 11.36 29.66 -31.51
CA VAL A 272 11.32 31.06 -31.94
C VAL A 272 12.06 31.90 -30.90
N LEU A 273 13.26 32.35 -31.26
CA LEU A 273 13.97 33.43 -30.59
C LEU A 273 13.18 34.74 -30.76
N PRO A 274 12.79 35.45 -29.70
CA PRO A 274 12.32 36.82 -29.83
C PRO A 274 13.52 37.78 -29.86
N SER A 275 13.76 38.40 -31.01
CA SER A 275 14.58 39.61 -31.14
C SER A 275 13.78 40.81 -30.61
N SER A 276 14.31 41.46 -29.59
CA SER A 276 13.76 42.65 -28.94
C SER A 276 13.86 43.89 -29.83
N SER A 277 12.74 44.56 -30.10
CA SER A 277 12.72 45.99 -30.39
C SER A 277 11.54 46.64 -29.66
N THR A 278 11.87 47.41 -28.63
CA THR A 278 10.99 48.25 -27.83
C THR A 278 10.45 49.44 -28.64
N SER A 279 9.14 49.64 -28.62
CA SER A 279 8.54 50.98 -28.72
C SER A 279 7.22 51.02 -27.93
N PHE A 280 7.17 51.95 -26.99
CA PHE A 280 6.09 52.24 -26.06
C PHE A 280 5.03 53.10 -26.76
N SER A 281 3.77 52.66 -26.74
CA SER A 281 2.59 53.52 -26.99
C SER A 281 1.35 52.92 -26.32
N SER A 282 0.80 53.62 -25.31
CA SER A 282 -0.58 53.45 -24.79
C SER A 282 -1.55 54.24 -25.70
N PRO A 283 -2.85 53.88 -25.84
CA PRO A 283 -3.83 54.03 -24.76
C PRO A 283 -5.01 53.02 -24.71
N ALA A 284 -5.76 53.14 -23.61
CA ALA A 284 -7.00 52.54 -23.17
C ALA A 284 -7.96 51.89 -24.20
N SER A 285 -8.46 50.70 -23.87
CA SER A 285 -9.91 50.41 -23.74
C SER A 285 -10.19 48.96 -23.31
N THR A 286 -11.35 48.84 -22.69
CA THR A 286 -12.06 47.71 -22.08
C THR A 286 -11.97 46.38 -22.83
N THR A 287 -11.63 45.29 -22.13
CA THR A 287 -12.24 43.96 -22.36
C THR A 287 -11.96 43.01 -21.19
N SER A 288 -13.02 42.35 -20.75
CA SER A 288 -13.05 41.27 -19.77
C SER A 288 -11.99 40.21 -20.09
N ALA A 289 -10.94 40.15 -19.26
CA ALA A 289 -9.89 39.16 -19.36
C ALA A 289 -10.39 37.82 -18.79
N ARG A 290 -10.93 36.98 -19.67
CA ARG A 290 -11.04 35.54 -19.42
C ARG A 290 -9.62 35.01 -19.16
N PRO A 291 -9.34 34.38 -18.02
CA PRO A 291 -8.00 33.85 -17.75
C PRO A 291 -7.62 32.86 -18.85
N LYS A 292 -6.48 33.10 -19.51
CA LYS A 292 -5.85 32.14 -20.41
C LYS A 292 -5.62 30.87 -19.61
N HIS A 293 -6.37 29.84 -20.00
CA HIS A 293 -6.32 28.51 -19.43
C HIS A 293 -4.95 27.91 -19.81
N LEU A 294 -3.98 28.03 -18.91
CA LEU A 294 -2.73 27.26 -18.97
C LEU A 294 -3.12 25.78 -18.87
N THR A 295 -3.18 25.13 -20.03
CA THR A 295 -3.33 23.68 -20.17
C THR A 295 -1.98 23.04 -19.87
N HIS A 296 -1.68 22.86 -18.59
CA HIS A 296 -0.70 21.89 -18.14
C HIS A 296 -1.41 20.55 -17.85
N PRO A 297 -0.76 19.42 -18.14
CA PRO A 297 -1.41 18.11 -18.21
C PRO A 297 -1.90 17.63 -16.82
N PRO A 298 -3.01 16.85 -16.77
CA PRO A 298 -3.53 16.30 -15.53
C PRO A 298 -2.63 15.17 -15.00
N TYR A 299 -2.63 15.02 -13.67
CA TYR A 299 -1.94 13.96 -12.95
C TYR A 299 -2.42 12.59 -13.44
N ARG A 300 -1.46 11.72 -13.73
CA ARG A 300 -1.68 10.37 -14.21
C ARG A 300 -0.83 9.45 -13.36
N CYS A 301 -1.45 8.44 -12.75
CA CYS A 301 -0.71 7.27 -12.31
C CYS A 301 -0.25 6.57 -13.58
N VAL A 302 0.96 6.88 -14.05
CA VAL A 302 1.62 6.05 -15.07
C VAL A 302 2.10 4.83 -14.30
N PHE A 303 1.31 3.76 -14.36
CA PHE A 303 1.84 2.44 -14.07
C PHE A 303 2.99 2.22 -15.05
N PRO A 304 4.23 1.96 -14.59
CA PRO A 304 5.27 1.54 -15.51
C PRO A 304 4.74 0.29 -16.23
N ASP A 305 4.78 0.31 -17.57
CA ASP A 305 4.39 -0.83 -18.39
C ASP A 305 5.00 -2.11 -17.81
N ASN A 306 4.15 -3.08 -17.49
CA ASN A 306 4.45 -4.48 -17.17
C ASN A 306 5.80 -4.74 -16.46
N ALA A 307 5.75 -4.93 -15.14
CA ALA A 307 6.70 -5.81 -14.45
C ALA A 307 6.11 -7.23 -14.42
#